data_AF-A0A938S715-F1
#
_entry.id   AF-A0A938S715-F1
#
_cell.length_a   1.000
_cell.length_b   1.000
_cell.length_c   1.000
_cell.angle_alpha   90.00
_cell.angle_beta   90.00
_cell.angle_gamma   90.00
#
_symmetry.space_group_name_H-M   'P 1'
#
loop_
_entity.id
_entity.type
_entity.pdbx_description
1 polymer ?
#
loop_
_entity_poly.entity_id
_entity_poly.type
_entity_poly.pdbx_seq_one_letter_code
_entity_poly.pdbx_strand_id
1 'polypeptide(L)'
;MKRQSPDTDVKMEAAWIALLRRATPAQKFAQVRSLSATTLSLSRRAIVRRHGDLTDVQLRGLFVYYQYGPELADRFQRYESQRSHAES
;
A
#
# COMPACT_ATOMS: atom_id res chain seq x y z
N MET A 1 -6.26 23.22 20.77
CA MET A 1 -6.26 21.85 20.20
C MET A 1 -4.83 21.33 20.24
N LYS A 2 -4.59 20.12 20.75
CA LYS A 2 -3.28 19.48 20.63
C LYS A 2 -3.10 19.02 19.18
N ARG A 3 -1.98 19.41 18.55
CA ARG A 3 -1.67 19.01 17.17
C ARG A 3 -1.35 17.52 17.07
N GLN A 4 -1.75 16.89 15.98
CA GLN A 4 -1.40 15.50 15.64
C GLN A 4 -0.03 15.39 14.98
N SER A 5 0.44 16.44 14.30
CA SER A 5 1.78 16.53 13.70
C SER A 5 2.53 17.77 14.18
N PRO A 6 3.82 17.67 14.57
CA PRO A 6 4.64 18.83 14.93
C PRO A 6 4.93 19.74 13.73
N ASP A 7 4.89 19.20 12.50
CA ASP A 7 5.26 19.90 11.26
C ASP A 7 4.07 20.57 10.54
N THR A 8 2.85 20.42 11.09
CA THR A 8 1.65 21.03 10.53
C THR A 8 1.25 22.24 11.37
N ASP A 9 1.01 23.40 10.73
CA ASP A 9 0.45 24.57 11.41
C ASP A 9 -0.94 24.27 12.01
N VAL A 10 -1.23 24.85 13.18
CA VAL A 10 -2.47 24.58 13.93
C VAL A 10 -3.71 24.93 13.12
N LYS A 11 -3.68 26.04 12.36
CA LYS A 11 -4.83 26.47 11.55
C LYS A 11 -5.04 25.54 10.38
N MET A 12 -3.96 25.09 9.74
CA MET A 12 -4.03 24.11 8.67
C MET A 12 -4.61 22.80 9.19
N GLU A 13 -4.08 22.24 10.29
CA GLU A 13 -4.60 21.00 10.86
C GLU A 13 -6.10 21.11 11.19
N ALA A 14 -6.53 22.22 11.78
CA ALA A 14 -7.95 22.48 12.06
C ALA A 14 -8.81 22.52 10.79
N ALA A 15 -8.32 23.16 9.72
CA ALA A 15 -8.99 23.20 8.42
C ALA A 15 -9.11 21.79 7.79
N TRP A 16 -8.04 21.01 7.81
CA TRP A 16 -8.04 19.63 7.31
C TRP A 16 -9.02 18.74 8.07
N ILE A 17 -9.04 18.82 9.41
CA ILE A 17 -9.99 18.07 10.24
C ILE A 17 -11.44 18.50 9.94
N ALA A 18 -11.70 19.80 9.75
CA ALA A 18 -13.02 20.30 9.40
C ALA A 18 -13.49 19.77 8.02
N LEU A 19 -12.60 19.72 7.03
CA LEU A 19 -12.90 19.13 5.71
C LEU A 19 -13.22 17.63 5.82
N LEU A 20 -12.42 16.87 6.58
CA LEU A 20 -12.65 15.45 6.81
C LEU A 20 -13.98 15.19 7.54
N ARG A 21 -14.36 16.05 8.50
CA ARG A 21 -15.64 15.94 9.21
C ARG A 21 -16.83 16.24 8.30
N ARG A 22 -16.69 17.19 7.38
CA ARG A 22 -17.73 17.57 6.40
C ARG A 22 -17.91 16.57 5.26
N ALA A 23 -16.89 15.76 4.96
CA ALA A 23 -16.95 14.80 3.87
C ALA A 23 -18.01 13.71 4.11
N THR A 24 -18.78 13.40 3.05
CA THR A 24 -19.74 12.30 3.07
C THR A 24 -19.02 10.95 3.15
N PRO A 25 -19.70 9.87 3.59
CA PRO A 25 -19.11 8.53 3.57
C PRO A 25 -18.54 8.13 2.20
N ALA A 26 -19.23 8.47 1.11
CA ALA A 26 -18.77 8.18 -0.25
C ALA A 26 -17.47 8.94 -0.59
N GLN A 27 -17.36 10.22 -0.20
CA GLN A 27 -16.14 11.01 -0.40
C GLN A 27 -14.97 10.46 0.40
N LYS A 28 -15.20 10.08 1.66
CA LYS A 28 -14.16 9.44 2.50
C LYS A 28 -13.68 8.14 1.88
N PHE A 29 -14.60 7.30 1.42
CA PHE A 29 -14.25 6.04 0.75
C PHE A 29 -13.43 6.28 -0.52
N ALA A 30 -13.84 7.25 -1.35
CA ALA A 30 -13.10 7.61 -2.56
C ALA A 30 -11.67 8.10 -2.25
N GLN A 31 -11.50 8.92 -1.21
CA GLN A 31 -10.19 9.40 -0.76
C GLN A 31 -9.30 8.24 -0.29
N VAL A 32 -9.82 7.36 0.57
CA VAL A 32 -9.07 6.19 1.05
C VAL A 32 -8.68 5.27 -0.11
N ARG A 33 -9.61 4.97 -1.02
CA ARG A 33 -9.33 4.15 -2.21
C ARG A 33 -8.24 4.78 -3.09
N SER A 34 -8.30 6.09 -3.32
CA SER A 34 -7.28 6.82 -4.08
C SER A 34 -5.91 6.74 -3.42
N LEU A 35 -5.86 6.92 -2.10
CA LEU A 35 -4.63 6.82 -1.33
C LEU A 35 -4.06 5.39 -1.39
N SER A 36 -4.89 4.37 -1.18
CA SER A 36 -4.47 2.97 -1.29
C SER A 36 -3.91 2.66 -2.67
N ALA A 37 -4.59 3.06 -3.75
CA ALA A 37 -4.10 2.83 -5.11
C ALA A 37 -2.73 3.49 -5.35
N THR A 38 -2.56 4.72 -4.87
CA THR A 38 -1.31 5.48 -4.99
C THR A 38 -0.18 4.79 -4.23
N THR A 39 -0.40 4.43 -2.96
CA THR A 39 0.60 3.76 -2.12
C THR A 39 1.03 2.41 -2.71
N LEU A 40 0.06 1.60 -3.16
CA LEU A 40 0.36 0.30 -3.78
C LEU A 40 1.18 0.46 -5.08
N SER A 41 0.83 1.45 -5.91
CA SER A 41 1.58 1.77 -7.13
C SER A 41 3.02 2.20 -6.84
N LEU A 42 3.21 3.11 -5.88
CA LEU A 42 4.53 3.59 -5.48
C LEU A 42 5.38 2.48 -4.86
N SER A 43 4.79 1.61 -4.04
CA SER A 43 5.46 0.45 -3.45
C SER A 43 5.99 -0.49 -4.53
N ARG A 44 5.15 -0.90 -5.50
CA ARG A 44 5.57 -1.74 -6.62
C ARG A 44 6.70 -1.11 -7.43
N ARG A 45 6.57 0.18 -7.75
CA ARG A 45 7.62 0.93 -8.47
C ARG A 45 8.93 1.02 -7.70
N ALA A 46 8.88 1.12 -6.37
CA ALA A 46 10.09 1.12 -5.55
C ALA A 46 10.79 -0.24 -5.56
N ILE A 47 10.03 -1.33 -5.46
CA ILE A 47 10.56 -2.70 -5.49
C ILE A 47 11.22 -2.98 -6.85
N VAL A 48 10.54 -2.68 -7.96
CA VAL A 48 11.10 -2.87 -9.32
C VAL A 48 12.37 -2.06 -9.52
N ARG A 49 12.40 -0.79 -9.08
CA ARG A 49 13.60 0.06 -9.21
C ARG A 49 14.80 -0.48 -8.44
N ARG A 50 14.58 -1.16 -7.30
CA ARG A 50 15.64 -1.72 -6.47
C ARG A 50 16.11 -3.11 -6.95
N HIS A 51 15.23 -3.86 -7.61
CA HIS A 51 15.42 -5.28 -7.93
C HIS A 51 15.16 -5.56 -9.42
N GLY A 52 15.85 -4.84 -10.31
CA GLY A 52 15.62 -4.93 -11.76
C GLY A 52 16.01 -6.26 -12.41
N ASP A 53 16.72 -7.13 -11.68
CA ASP A 53 17.20 -8.45 -12.08
C ASP A 53 16.23 -9.58 -11.71
N LEU A 54 15.23 -9.31 -10.87
CA LEU A 54 14.29 -10.33 -10.41
C LEU A 54 13.15 -10.57 -11.40
N THR A 55 12.65 -11.80 -11.40
CA THR A 55 11.46 -12.18 -12.17
C THR A 55 10.19 -11.55 -11.60
N ASP A 56 9.11 -11.48 -12.39
CA ASP A 56 7.82 -10.92 -11.93
C ASP A 56 7.28 -11.65 -10.68
N VAL A 57 7.41 -12.98 -10.62
CA VAL A 57 6.98 -13.77 -9.45
C VAL A 57 7.76 -13.39 -8.20
N GLN A 58 9.08 -13.21 -8.31
CA GLN A 58 9.93 -12.77 -7.19
C GLN A 58 9.58 -11.35 -6.75
N LEU A 59 9.33 -10.44 -7.69
CA LEU A 59 8.89 -9.07 -7.41
C LEU A 59 7.53 -9.03 -6.70
N ARG A 60 6.57 -9.86 -7.13
CA ARG A 60 5.28 -10.03 -6.43
C ARG A 60 5.47 -10.60 -5.02
N GLY A 61 6.38 -11.55 -4.85
CA GLY A 61 6.73 -12.10 -3.52
C GLY A 61 7.27 -11.03 -2.57
N LEU A 62 8.21 -10.19 -3.04
CA LEU A 62 8.72 -9.06 -2.26
C LEU A 62 7.63 -8.06 -1.91
N PHE A 63 6.72 -7.78 -2.85
CA PHE A 63 5.58 -6.92 -2.59
C PHE A 63 4.70 -7.46 -1.46
N VAL A 64 4.40 -8.76 -1.48
CA VAL A 64 3.61 -9.40 -0.43
C VAL A 64 4.34 -9.33 0.92
N TYR A 65 5.64 -9.61 0.93
CA TYR A 65 6.47 -9.54 2.13
C TYR A 65 6.44 -8.15 2.78
N TYR A 66 6.68 -7.09 2.01
CA TYR A 66 6.73 -5.73 2.56
C TYR A 66 5.36 -5.20 2.98
N GLN A 67 4.29 -5.58 2.28
CA GLN A 67 2.96 -5.00 2.51
C GLN A 67 2.12 -5.77 3.54
N TYR A 68 2.31 -7.09 3.63
CA TYR A 68 1.46 -7.99 4.42
C TYR A 68 2.24 -8.91 5.36
N GLY A 69 3.58 -8.89 5.28
CA GLY A 69 4.45 -9.62 6.19
C GLY A 69 4.89 -11.00 5.68
N PRO A 70 5.83 -11.63 6.41
CA PRO A 70 6.50 -12.86 5.99
C PRO A 70 5.53 -14.04 5.87
N GLU A 71 4.56 -14.17 6.78
CA GLU A 71 3.63 -15.31 6.77
C GLU A 71 2.82 -15.38 5.47
N LEU A 72 2.31 -14.24 5.00
CA LEU A 72 1.56 -14.21 3.75
C LEU A 72 2.49 -14.39 2.54
N ALA A 73 3.74 -13.92 2.62
CA ALA A 73 4.72 -14.12 1.57
C ALA A 73 5.07 -15.61 1.40
N ASP A 74 5.23 -16.34 2.50
CA ASP A 74 5.50 -17.79 2.47
C ASP A 74 4.32 -18.55 1.84
N ARG A 75 3.08 -18.18 2.21
CA ARG A 75 1.87 -18.75 1.60
C ARG A 75 1.79 -18.44 0.10
N PHE A 76 2.14 -17.22 -0.30
CA PHE A 76 2.19 -16.81 -1.70
C PHE A 76 3.21 -17.64 -2.49
N GLN A 77 4.41 -17.86 -1.97
CA GLN A 77 5.43 -18.69 -2.63
C GLN A 77 4.96 -20.13 -2.81
N ARG A 78 4.36 -20.73 -1.77
CA ARG A 78 3.80 -22.09 -1.88
C ARG A 78 2.72 -22.19 -2.95
N TYR A 79 1.84 -21.19 -3.03
CA TYR A 79 0.80 -21.12 -4.06
C TYR A 79 1.40 -21.04 -5.47
N GLU A 80 2.36 -20.15 -5.72
CA GLU A 80 2.99 -19.99 -7.04
C GLU A 80 3.74 -21.27 -7.47
N SER A 81 4.43 -21.96 -6.54
CA SER A 81 5.11 -23.24 -6.83
C SER A 81 4.11 -24.33 -7.25
N GLN A 82 2.99 -24.46 -6.52
CA GLN A 82 1.94 -25.43 -6.86
C GLN A 82 1.28 -25.13 -8.20
N ARG A 83 1.04 -23.85 -8.50
CA ARG A 83 0.46 -23.39 -9.76
C ARG A 83 1.37 -23.73 -10.96
N SER A 84 2.68 -23.52 -10.80
CA SER A 84 3.67 -23.80 -11.84
C SER A 84 3.78 -25.30 -12.17
N HIS A 85 3.59 -26.18 -11.17
CA HIS A 85 3.55 -27.63 -11.38
C HIS A 85 2.27 -28.14 -12.04
N ALA A 86 1.15 -27.43 -11.93
CA ALA A 86 -0.11 -27.81 -12.57
C ALA A 86 -0.20 -27.37 -14.04
N GLU A 87 0.63 -26.41 -14.45
CA GLU A 87 0.67 -25.87 -15.82
C GLU A 87 1.81 -26.47 -16.68
N SER A 88 2.59 -27.41 -16.12
CA SER A 88 3.68 -28.15 -16.80
C SER A 88 3.27 -29.60 -17.10
#